data_AF-A0A953R715-F1
#
_entry.id   AF-A0A953R715-F1
#
_cell.length_a   1.000
_cell.length_b   1.000
_cell.length_c   1.000
_cell.angle_alpha   90.00
_cell.angle_beta   90.00
_cell.angle_gamma   90.00
#
_symmetry.space_group_name_H-M   'P 1'
#
loop_
_entity.id
_entity.type
_entity.pdbx_description
1 polymer ?
#
loop_
_entity_poly.entity_id
_entity_poly.type
_entity_poly.pdbx_seq_one_letter_code
_entity_poly.pdbx_strand_id
1 'polypeptide(L)'
;MKTPHASYRIDRWSLSPKRKRAAPESNLDRALKDEARYRGIGDPDDYEQKLAKQLIHIRGSIGGVWRREGRHLESAHAYDSGYELERAESGYQIVDSYTLVQRLVARVLLDPAAAEDKLLVVEGLRVHEELRRAADLIRNQIAPGKKREHDEYAIADLGMVLLLLGDHTWRDELSRFFCMKNAGYAIEVTLDVLNDLRKAVGSPRASEELKHRLAEAVGLYPNNGQEVTHPIS
;
A
#
# COMPACT_ATOMS: atom_id res chain seq x y z
N MET A 1 23.39 -80.44 -0.89
CA MET A 1 22.93 -79.75 0.34
C MET A 1 22.85 -78.26 0.04
N LYS A 2 21.63 -77.71 -0.13
CA LYS A 2 21.38 -76.28 -0.33
C LYS A 2 20.49 -75.82 0.82
N THR A 3 20.99 -74.91 1.63
CA THR A 3 20.32 -74.32 2.80
C THR A 3 19.21 -73.35 2.37
N PRO A 4 18.01 -73.40 2.97
CA PRO A 4 16.93 -72.47 2.66
C PRO A 4 17.13 -71.13 3.40
N HIS A 5 17.03 -70.02 2.67
CA HIS A 5 17.00 -68.67 3.24
C HIS A 5 15.61 -68.36 3.80
N ALA A 6 15.53 -68.13 5.11
CA ALA A 6 14.35 -67.64 5.79
C ALA A 6 14.12 -66.15 5.47
N SER A 7 12.94 -65.83 4.95
CA SER A 7 12.47 -64.46 4.73
C SER A 7 11.89 -63.89 6.02
N TYR A 8 12.57 -62.90 6.61
CA TYR A 8 12.04 -62.12 7.73
C TYR A 8 11.08 -61.04 7.20
N ARG A 9 9.78 -61.20 7.46
CA ARG A 9 8.79 -60.11 7.39
C ARG A 9 9.00 -59.20 8.59
N ILE A 10 9.32 -57.92 8.35
CA ILE A 10 9.32 -56.88 9.37
C ILE A 10 7.91 -56.29 9.39
N ASP A 11 7.14 -56.61 10.43
CA ASP A 11 5.83 -56.00 10.68
C ASP A 11 6.01 -54.52 11.03
N ARG A 12 5.44 -53.66 10.17
CA ARG A 12 5.48 -52.21 10.29
C ARG A 12 4.43 -51.77 11.33
N TRP A 13 4.83 -51.72 12.60
CA TRP A 13 4.00 -51.17 13.67
C TRP A 13 3.69 -49.68 13.41
N SER A 14 2.42 -49.37 13.21
CA SER A 14 1.89 -48.01 13.07
C SER A 14 1.83 -47.32 14.44
N LEU A 15 2.87 -46.53 14.76
CA LEU A 15 2.81 -45.61 15.88
C LEU A 15 1.89 -44.44 15.52
N SER A 16 0.59 -44.55 15.86
CA SER A 16 -0.31 -43.41 15.85
C SER A 16 0.23 -42.33 16.79
N PRO A 17 0.50 -41.10 16.33
CA PRO A 17 1.02 -40.04 17.19
C PRO A 17 -0.02 -39.74 18.28
N LYS A 18 0.34 -40.03 19.53
CA LYS A 18 -0.45 -39.67 20.71
C LYS A 18 -0.68 -38.16 20.68
N ARG A 19 -1.92 -37.75 20.41
CA ARG A 19 -2.35 -36.33 20.51
C ARG A 19 -2.02 -35.84 21.92
N LYS A 20 -0.98 -35.01 22.05
CA LYS A 20 -0.68 -34.28 23.28
C LYS A 20 -1.93 -33.46 23.62
N ARG A 21 -2.57 -33.76 24.75
CA ARG A 21 -3.67 -32.94 25.28
C ARG A 21 -3.10 -31.54 25.50
N ALA A 22 -3.72 -30.53 24.89
CA ALA A 22 -3.34 -29.13 25.13
C ALA A 22 -3.39 -28.86 26.64
N ALA A 23 -2.38 -28.18 27.16
CA ALA A 23 -2.35 -27.79 28.56
C ALA A 23 -3.59 -26.95 28.87
N PRO A 24 -4.20 -27.11 30.07
CA PRO A 24 -5.32 -26.27 30.47
C PRO A 24 -4.89 -24.81 30.40
N GLU A 25 -5.67 -24.03 29.66
CA GLU A 25 -5.49 -22.59 29.50
C GLU A 25 -5.36 -21.93 30.86
N SER A 26 -4.30 -21.13 31.05
CA SER A 26 -4.04 -20.55 32.36
C SER A 26 -5.12 -19.52 32.70
N ASN A 27 -5.38 -19.32 33.99
CA ASN A 27 -6.30 -18.27 34.44
C ASN A 27 -5.85 -16.87 33.98
N LEU A 28 -4.55 -16.69 33.73
CA LEU A 28 -3.99 -15.47 33.17
C LEU A 28 -4.33 -15.31 31.68
N ASP A 29 -4.26 -16.37 30.88
CA ASP A 29 -4.65 -16.34 29.46
C ASP A 29 -6.14 -16.05 29.30
N ARG A 30 -6.97 -16.61 30.18
CA ARG A 30 -8.41 -16.32 30.23
C ARG A 30 -8.66 -14.87 30.63
N ALA A 31 -7.98 -14.37 31.66
CA ALA A 31 -8.12 -12.98 32.10
C ALA A 31 -7.66 -11.97 31.03
N LEU A 32 -6.58 -12.25 30.29
CA LEU A 32 -6.11 -11.41 29.19
C LEU A 32 -7.07 -11.40 28.00
N LYS A 33 -7.67 -12.55 27.67
CA LYS A 33 -8.72 -12.64 26.64
C LYS A 33 -10.00 -11.92 27.07
N ASP A 34 -10.36 -12.02 28.34
CA ASP A 34 -11.53 -11.34 28.90
C ASP A 34 -11.28 -9.82 28.99
N GLU A 35 -10.09 -9.35 29.33
CA GLU A 35 -9.73 -7.91 29.30
C GLU A 35 -9.75 -7.35 27.86
N ALA A 36 -9.27 -8.11 26.87
CA ALA A 36 -9.37 -7.76 25.46
C ALA A 36 -10.83 -7.67 24.98
N ARG A 37 -11.71 -8.53 25.49
CA ARG A 37 -13.17 -8.44 25.31
C ARG A 37 -13.80 -7.26 26.05
N TYR A 38 -13.35 -6.97 27.28
CA TYR A 38 -13.94 -5.97 28.17
C TYR A 38 -13.54 -4.54 27.82
N ARG A 39 -12.43 -4.35 27.09
CA ARG A 39 -12.11 -3.06 26.43
C ARG A 39 -13.05 -2.72 25.26
N GLY A 40 -14.04 -3.58 24.97
CA GLY A 40 -15.29 -3.15 24.35
C GLY A 40 -15.19 -2.69 22.91
N ILE A 41 -14.22 -3.18 22.14
CA ILE A 41 -14.27 -3.10 20.68
C ILE A 41 -14.62 -4.51 20.23
N GLY A 42 -15.92 -4.79 20.08
CA GLY A 42 -16.32 -5.93 19.25
C GLY A 42 -15.78 -5.73 17.83
N ASP A 43 -15.72 -6.79 17.02
CA ASP A 43 -15.42 -6.61 15.59
C ASP A 43 -16.37 -5.53 15.04
N PRO A 44 -15.87 -4.49 14.35
CA PRO A 44 -16.70 -3.40 13.89
C PRO A 44 -17.85 -3.92 13.04
N ASP A 45 -19.06 -3.46 13.30
CA ASP A 45 -20.21 -3.87 12.50
C ASP A 45 -20.15 -3.28 11.08
N ASP A 46 -21.04 -3.74 10.19
CA ASP A 46 -21.07 -3.27 8.78
C ASP A 46 -21.34 -1.75 8.69
N TYR A 47 -22.07 -1.17 9.64
CA TYR A 47 -22.31 0.26 9.66
C TYR A 47 -21.05 1.04 10.05
N GLU A 48 -20.32 0.59 11.08
CA GLU A 48 -19.06 1.17 11.51
C GLU A 48 -17.98 1.06 10.43
N GLN A 49 -17.88 -0.08 9.73
CA GLN A 49 -16.96 -0.25 8.60
C GLN A 49 -17.29 0.72 7.46
N LYS A 50 -18.57 0.90 7.13
CA LYS A 50 -19.02 1.86 6.11
C LYS A 50 -18.70 3.30 6.51
N LEU A 51 -18.92 3.66 7.78
CA LEU A 51 -18.60 4.97 8.30
C LEU A 51 -17.09 5.24 8.29
N ALA A 52 -16.28 4.27 8.73
CA ALA A 52 -14.83 4.35 8.67
C ALA A 52 -14.33 4.55 7.23
N LYS A 53 -14.90 3.81 6.26
CA LYS A 53 -14.60 4.00 4.84
C LYS A 53 -14.95 5.40 4.34
N GLN A 54 -16.11 5.95 4.71
CA GLN A 54 -16.47 7.33 4.36
C GLN A 54 -15.50 8.35 4.98
N LEU A 55 -15.11 8.15 6.24
CA LEU A 55 -14.14 9.02 6.91
C LEU A 55 -12.77 8.97 6.21
N ILE A 56 -12.29 7.80 5.79
CA ILE A 56 -11.06 7.66 5.00
C ILE A 56 -11.17 8.48 3.71
N HIS A 57 -12.27 8.38 2.96
CA HIS A 57 -12.48 9.18 1.75
C HIS A 57 -12.47 10.69 2.03
N ILE A 58 -13.15 11.14 3.09
CA ILE A 58 -13.15 12.56 3.49
C ILE A 58 -11.74 13.03 3.81
N ARG A 59 -10.97 12.25 4.59
CA ARG A 59 -9.57 12.55 4.91
C ARG A 59 -8.71 12.60 3.66
N GLY A 60 -8.91 11.66 2.73
CA GLY A 60 -8.24 11.65 1.44
C GLY A 60 -8.53 12.90 0.60
N SER A 61 -9.79 13.35 0.55
CA SER A 61 -10.19 14.58 -0.14
C SER A 61 -9.55 15.82 0.49
N ILE A 62 -9.57 15.94 1.82
CA ILE A 62 -8.93 17.04 2.55
C ILE A 62 -7.42 17.05 2.27
N GLY A 63 -6.76 15.89 2.35
CA GLY A 63 -5.34 15.74 2.05
C GLY A 63 -5.01 16.18 0.62
N GLY A 64 -5.85 15.83 -0.36
CA GLY A 64 -5.68 16.21 -1.76
C GLY A 64 -5.85 17.72 -1.99
N VAL A 65 -6.79 18.37 -1.29
CA VAL A 65 -6.97 19.83 -1.33
C VAL A 65 -5.70 20.51 -0.80
N TRP A 66 -5.24 20.13 0.40
CA TRP A 66 -4.03 20.71 0.98
C TRP A 66 -2.78 20.46 0.13
N ARG A 67 -2.67 19.30 -0.53
CA ARG A 67 -1.57 19.01 -1.47
C ARG A 67 -1.53 20.03 -2.61
N ARG A 68 -2.66 20.25 -3.28
CA ARG A 68 -2.79 21.20 -4.41
C ARG A 68 -2.55 22.66 -3.99
N GLU A 69 -2.84 22.99 -2.72
CA GLU A 69 -2.55 24.30 -2.13
C GLU A 69 -1.06 24.46 -1.71
N GLY A 70 -0.21 23.45 -1.89
CA GLY A 70 1.19 23.48 -1.44
C GLY A 70 1.37 23.26 0.07
N ARG A 71 0.30 22.93 0.79
CA ARG A 71 0.26 22.69 2.24
C ARG A 71 0.60 21.23 2.54
N HIS A 72 1.82 20.83 2.19
CA HIS A 72 2.22 19.42 2.17
C HIS A 72 2.29 18.79 3.57
N LEU A 73 2.59 19.56 4.62
CA LEU A 73 2.59 19.08 6.00
C LEU A 73 1.18 18.72 6.46
N GLU A 74 0.22 19.62 6.27
CA GLU A 74 -1.17 19.36 6.59
C GLU A 74 -1.72 18.22 5.75
N SER A 75 -1.37 18.18 4.46
CA SER A 75 -1.71 17.07 3.57
C SER A 75 -1.26 15.71 4.13
N ALA A 76 0.00 15.61 4.57
CA ALA A 76 0.53 14.41 5.21
C ALA A 76 -0.26 14.01 6.46
N HIS A 77 -0.59 14.96 7.34
CA HIS A 77 -1.40 14.71 8.54
C HIS A 77 -2.84 14.27 8.22
N ALA A 78 -3.49 14.84 7.20
CA ALA A 78 -4.79 14.37 6.76
C ALA A 78 -4.73 12.91 6.33
N TYR A 79 -3.77 12.56 5.47
CA TYR A 79 -3.62 11.18 5.04
C TYR A 79 -3.23 10.24 6.18
N ASP A 80 -2.35 10.66 7.11
CA ASP A 80 -2.04 9.85 8.30
C ASP A 80 -3.32 9.53 9.10
N SER A 81 -4.18 10.53 9.33
CA SER A 81 -5.42 10.31 10.08
C SER A 81 -6.41 9.37 9.38
N GLY A 82 -6.39 9.32 8.03
CA GLY A 82 -7.14 8.32 7.28
C GLY A 82 -6.51 6.94 7.37
N TYR A 83 -5.17 6.87 7.28
CA TYR A 83 -4.42 5.62 7.31
C TYR A 83 -4.54 4.89 8.66
N GLU A 84 -4.70 5.62 9.76
CA GLU A 84 -4.98 5.03 11.07
C GLU A 84 -6.27 4.17 11.10
N LEU A 85 -7.24 4.48 10.25
CA LEU A 85 -8.47 3.69 10.07
C LEU A 85 -8.28 2.55 9.06
N GLU A 86 -7.38 2.71 8.09
CA GLU A 86 -7.12 1.74 7.02
C GLU A 86 -6.23 0.58 7.48
N ARG A 87 -5.27 0.82 8.39
CA ARG A 87 -4.31 -0.20 8.82
C ARG A 87 -4.98 -1.43 9.43
N ALA A 88 -4.38 -2.60 9.27
CA ALA A 88 -4.96 -3.87 9.72
C ALA A 88 -5.28 -3.88 11.22
N GLU A 89 -4.49 -3.17 12.02
CA GLU A 89 -4.64 -3.04 13.47
C GLU A 89 -5.87 -2.21 13.89
N SER A 90 -6.53 -1.50 12.96
CA SER A 90 -7.74 -0.72 13.25
C SER A 90 -8.97 -1.59 13.48
N GLY A 91 -8.95 -2.85 13.02
CA GLY A 91 -10.09 -3.77 13.08
C GLY A 91 -11.14 -3.57 11.98
N TYR A 92 -11.10 -2.49 11.19
CA TYR A 92 -12.10 -2.22 10.15
C TYR A 92 -11.90 -3.02 8.85
N GLN A 93 -10.75 -3.70 8.70
CA GLN A 93 -10.42 -4.54 7.53
C GLN A 93 -10.54 -3.82 6.17
N ILE A 94 -10.27 -2.51 6.16
CA ILE A 94 -10.35 -1.70 4.94
C ILE A 94 -9.08 -1.90 4.13
N VAL A 95 -9.23 -2.37 2.89
CA VAL A 95 -8.11 -2.62 1.97
C VAL A 95 -8.16 -1.57 0.88
N ASP A 96 -7.33 -0.55 1.03
CA ASP A 96 -7.05 0.47 0.02
C ASP A 96 -5.53 0.66 -0.08
N SER A 97 -5.06 1.39 -1.08
CA SER A 97 -3.67 1.80 -1.27
C SER A 97 -3.53 3.31 -1.35
N TYR A 98 -4.63 4.02 -1.60
CA TYR A 98 -4.62 5.46 -1.86
C TYR A 98 -4.06 6.25 -0.67
N THR A 99 -4.61 6.08 0.53
CA THR A 99 -4.17 6.86 1.71
C THR A 99 -2.73 6.51 2.08
N LEU A 100 -2.38 5.22 2.00
CA LEU A 100 -1.04 4.71 2.22
C LEU A 100 -0.02 5.34 1.26
N VAL A 101 -0.33 5.48 -0.03
CA VAL A 101 0.61 6.07 -0.99
C VAL A 101 0.63 7.59 -0.85
N GLN A 102 -0.51 8.25 -0.72
CA GLN A 102 -0.57 9.71 -0.69
C GLN A 102 0.09 10.32 0.56
N ARG A 103 0.06 9.64 1.73
CA ARG A 103 0.82 10.09 2.92
C ARG A 103 2.34 10.07 2.70
N LEU A 104 2.83 9.18 1.83
CA LEU A 104 4.25 9.07 1.48
C LEU A 104 4.61 10.10 0.41
N VAL A 105 3.77 10.25 -0.61
CA VAL A 105 3.91 11.30 -1.64
C VAL A 105 3.96 12.69 -0.99
N ALA A 106 3.07 13.00 -0.05
CA ALA A 106 3.07 14.27 0.66
C ALA A 106 4.40 14.56 1.38
N ARG A 107 5.05 13.52 1.92
CA ARG A 107 6.36 13.64 2.56
C ARG A 107 7.50 13.79 1.57
N VAL A 108 7.42 13.16 0.40
CA VAL A 108 8.37 13.41 -0.71
C VAL A 108 8.22 14.84 -1.25
N LEU A 109 7.00 15.38 -1.30
CA LEU A 109 6.77 16.79 -1.66
C LEU A 109 7.38 17.76 -0.63
N LEU A 110 7.39 17.41 0.66
CA LEU A 110 8.07 18.18 1.71
C LEU A 110 9.59 18.11 1.60
N ASP A 111 10.13 16.91 1.39
CA ASP A 111 11.57 16.68 1.30
C ASP A 111 11.89 15.58 0.27
N PRO A 112 12.21 15.95 -0.98
CA PRO A 112 12.42 14.98 -2.05
C PRO A 112 13.54 13.98 -1.81
N ALA A 113 14.53 14.32 -0.98
CA ALA A 113 15.61 13.40 -0.61
C ALA A 113 15.08 12.13 0.07
N ALA A 114 13.91 12.21 0.72
CA ALA A 114 13.31 11.10 1.47
C ALA A 114 12.84 9.94 0.58
N ALA A 115 12.69 10.16 -0.72
CA ALA A 115 12.42 9.09 -1.67
C ALA A 115 13.62 8.13 -1.84
N GLU A 116 14.85 8.59 -1.64
CA GLU A 116 16.07 7.83 -1.93
C GLU A 116 16.95 7.57 -0.70
N ASP A 117 16.95 8.50 0.26
CA ASP A 117 17.67 8.36 1.51
C ASP A 117 16.93 7.41 2.48
N LYS A 118 17.57 6.27 2.75
CA LYS A 118 17.04 5.20 3.61
C LYS A 118 16.99 5.57 5.09
N LEU A 119 17.73 6.58 5.52
CA LEU A 119 17.86 6.98 6.92
C LEU A 119 17.08 8.26 7.23
N LEU A 120 16.73 9.05 6.20
CA LEU A 120 15.99 10.28 6.37
C LEU A 120 14.58 10.02 6.92
N VAL A 121 14.21 10.80 7.94
CA VAL A 121 12.89 10.77 8.59
C VAL A 121 12.18 12.08 8.28
N VAL A 122 10.97 12.00 7.74
CA VAL A 122 10.10 13.15 7.45
C VAL A 122 8.78 12.95 8.16
N GLU A 123 8.43 13.87 9.06
CA GLU A 123 7.21 13.79 9.87
C GLU A 123 7.03 12.41 10.53
N GLY A 124 8.08 11.97 11.22
CA GLY A 124 8.10 10.72 11.98
C GLY A 124 8.22 9.42 11.17
N LEU A 125 8.29 9.48 9.84
CA LEU A 125 8.38 8.28 8.98
C LEU A 125 9.70 8.20 8.21
N ARG A 126 10.24 6.99 8.12
CA ARG A 126 11.31 6.63 7.18
C ARG A 126 10.70 6.36 5.80
N VAL A 127 10.51 7.42 5.02
CA VAL A 127 9.71 7.39 3.79
C VAL A 127 10.16 6.30 2.81
N HIS A 128 11.46 6.17 2.55
CA HIS A 128 11.98 5.12 1.65
C HIS A 128 11.63 3.69 2.12
N GLU A 129 11.66 3.43 3.42
CA GLU A 129 11.31 2.11 3.98
C GLU A 129 9.81 1.84 3.83
N GLU A 130 8.98 2.83 4.15
CA GLU A 130 7.53 2.73 4.00
C GLU A 130 7.10 2.61 2.53
N LEU A 131 7.80 3.26 1.60
CA LEU A 131 7.58 3.07 0.15
C LEU A 131 7.82 1.61 -0.26
N ARG A 132 8.88 0.96 0.25
CA ARG A 132 9.11 -0.47 -0.03
C ARG A 132 7.98 -1.35 0.49
N ARG A 133 7.55 -1.11 1.73
CA ARG A 133 6.43 -1.84 2.34
C ARG A 133 5.13 -1.62 1.55
N ALA A 134 4.86 -0.40 1.11
CA ALA A 134 3.72 -0.08 0.27
C ALA A 134 3.78 -0.84 -1.06
N ALA A 135 4.94 -0.90 -1.73
CA ALA A 135 5.12 -1.66 -2.96
C ALA A 135 4.76 -3.14 -2.77
N ASP A 136 5.28 -3.78 -1.72
CA ASP A 136 5.02 -5.19 -1.44
C ASP A 136 3.54 -5.45 -1.10
N LEU A 137 2.93 -4.57 -0.32
CA LEU A 137 1.51 -4.64 0.03
C LEU A 137 0.63 -4.51 -1.22
N ILE A 138 0.89 -3.52 -2.08
CA ILE A 138 0.11 -3.29 -3.29
C ILE A 138 0.30 -4.44 -4.29
N ARG A 139 1.53 -4.92 -4.49
CA ARG A 139 1.80 -6.12 -5.32
C ARG A 139 0.96 -7.32 -4.86
N ASN A 140 0.85 -7.55 -3.55
CA ASN A 140 0.02 -8.62 -3.00
C ASN A 140 -1.48 -8.40 -3.24
N GLN A 141 -1.95 -7.15 -3.26
CA GLN A 141 -3.35 -6.81 -3.53
C GLN A 141 -3.74 -7.01 -4.99
N ILE A 142 -2.82 -6.73 -5.93
CA ILE A 142 -3.04 -6.83 -7.38
C ILE A 142 -2.54 -8.13 -8.01
N ALA A 143 -2.04 -9.07 -7.20
CA ALA A 143 -1.54 -10.35 -7.70
C ALA A 143 -2.65 -11.14 -8.45
N PRO A 144 -2.29 -12.01 -9.40
CA PRO A 144 -3.26 -12.80 -10.15
C PRO A 144 -4.25 -13.56 -9.25
N GLY A 145 -5.55 -13.45 -9.55
CA GLY A 145 -6.62 -14.06 -8.79
C GLY A 145 -7.04 -13.30 -7.52
N LYS A 146 -6.52 -12.08 -7.31
CA LYS A 146 -6.93 -11.19 -6.21
C LYS A 146 -8.00 -10.19 -6.66
N LYS A 147 -8.77 -9.71 -5.69
CA LYS A 147 -9.90 -8.77 -5.92
C LYS A 147 -9.48 -7.50 -6.66
N ARG A 148 -8.25 -7.01 -6.46
CA ARG A 148 -7.74 -5.75 -7.04
C ARG A 148 -6.82 -5.96 -8.24
N GLU A 149 -6.79 -7.16 -8.87
CA GLU A 149 -5.91 -7.47 -10.01
C GLU A 149 -6.02 -6.47 -11.17
N HIS A 150 -7.22 -5.92 -11.38
CA HIS A 150 -7.52 -4.96 -12.46
C HIS A 150 -7.92 -3.58 -11.94
N ASP A 151 -7.65 -3.28 -10.67
CA ASP A 151 -7.94 -1.99 -10.06
C ASP A 151 -6.94 -0.94 -10.56
N GLU A 152 -7.43 0.02 -11.36
CA GLU A 152 -6.60 1.05 -11.98
C GLU A 152 -5.89 1.94 -10.95
N TYR A 153 -6.50 2.19 -9.79
CA TYR A 153 -5.92 3.01 -8.73
C TYR A 153 -4.78 2.26 -8.05
N ALA A 154 -4.96 0.97 -7.76
CA ALA A 154 -3.90 0.15 -7.17
C ALA A 154 -2.68 0.03 -8.10
N ILE A 155 -2.91 -0.10 -9.41
CA ILE A 155 -1.83 -0.17 -10.40
C ILE A 155 -1.12 1.18 -10.53
N ALA A 156 -1.86 2.30 -10.54
CA ALA A 156 -1.28 3.65 -10.53
C ALA A 156 -0.42 3.89 -9.28
N ASP A 157 -0.95 3.54 -8.11
CA ASP A 157 -0.28 3.63 -6.82
C ASP A 157 1.02 2.83 -6.81
N LEU A 158 1.00 1.59 -7.34
CA LEU A 158 2.21 0.78 -7.48
C LEU A 158 3.23 1.47 -8.39
N GLY A 159 2.83 1.91 -9.58
CA GLY A 159 3.72 2.60 -10.51
C GLY A 159 4.37 3.84 -9.90
N MET A 160 3.61 4.64 -9.14
CA MET A 160 4.10 5.81 -8.42
C MET A 160 5.12 5.44 -7.34
N VAL A 161 4.84 4.41 -6.52
CA VAL A 161 5.75 3.96 -5.47
C VAL A 161 7.05 3.43 -6.06
N LEU A 162 6.99 2.62 -7.12
CA LEU A 162 8.17 2.07 -7.80
C LEU A 162 9.01 3.17 -8.44
N LEU A 163 8.37 4.19 -9.01
CA LEU A 163 9.03 5.38 -9.56
C LEU A 163 9.85 6.11 -8.50
N LEU A 164 9.24 6.36 -7.33
CA LEU A 164 9.89 7.04 -6.21
C LEU A 164 11.04 6.19 -5.62
N LEU A 165 10.89 4.87 -5.59
CA LEU A 165 11.96 3.95 -5.16
C LEU A 165 13.11 3.81 -6.16
N GLY A 166 12.93 4.25 -7.40
CA GLY A 166 13.87 3.99 -8.49
C GLY A 166 13.94 2.51 -8.89
N ASP A 167 12.85 1.76 -8.70
CA ASP A 167 12.77 0.36 -9.11
C ASP A 167 12.69 0.26 -10.64
N HIS A 168 13.56 -0.53 -11.27
CA HIS A 168 13.62 -0.72 -12.72
C HIS A 168 12.29 -1.04 -13.44
N THR A 169 11.29 -1.57 -12.72
CA THR A 169 9.98 -1.94 -13.27
C THR A 169 8.97 -0.78 -13.29
N TRP A 170 9.30 0.40 -12.75
CA TRP A 170 8.34 1.52 -12.63
C TRP A 170 7.75 1.94 -13.98
N ARG A 171 8.56 1.91 -15.06
CA ARG A 171 8.13 2.30 -16.41
C ARG A 171 7.05 1.38 -16.94
N ASP A 172 7.22 0.07 -16.74
CA ASP A 172 6.29 -0.94 -17.24
C ASP A 172 4.94 -0.83 -16.51
N GLU A 173 4.95 -0.61 -15.19
CA GLU A 173 3.71 -0.45 -14.42
C GLU A 173 2.97 0.84 -14.75
N LEU A 174 3.67 1.98 -14.90
CA LEU A 174 3.03 3.23 -15.35
C LEU A 174 2.51 3.13 -16.78
N SER A 175 3.26 2.49 -17.68
CA SER A 175 2.81 2.27 -19.07
C SER A 175 1.59 1.36 -19.13
N ARG A 176 1.57 0.29 -18.32
CA ARG A 176 0.42 -0.59 -18.15
C ARG A 176 -0.80 0.20 -17.69
N PHE A 177 -0.64 1.03 -16.65
CA PHE A 177 -1.69 1.90 -16.12
C PHE A 177 -2.22 2.87 -17.19
N PHE A 178 -1.35 3.61 -17.86
CA PHE A 178 -1.76 4.57 -18.90
C PHE A 178 -2.45 3.92 -20.10
N CYS A 179 -2.22 2.63 -20.36
CA CYS A 179 -2.89 1.87 -21.40
C CYS A 179 -4.25 1.27 -20.97
N MET A 180 -4.67 1.43 -19.70
CA MET A 180 -5.93 0.87 -19.22
C MET A 180 -7.14 1.59 -19.81
N LYS A 181 -8.15 0.81 -20.23
CA LYS A 181 -9.44 1.35 -20.67
C LYS A 181 -10.18 1.91 -19.46
N ASN A 182 -10.88 3.04 -19.63
CA ASN A 182 -11.69 3.71 -18.61
C ASN A 182 -10.93 4.30 -17.39
N ALA A 183 -9.61 4.38 -17.44
CA ALA A 183 -8.81 4.97 -16.36
C ALA A 183 -8.67 6.51 -16.43
N GLY A 184 -9.48 7.21 -17.25
CA GLY A 184 -9.27 8.62 -17.60
C GLY A 184 -9.09 9.55 -16.40
N TYR A 185 -9.99 9.46 -15.41
CA TYR A 185 -9.88 10.26 -14.18
C TYR A 185 -8.69 9.86 -13.31
N ALA A 186 -8.42 8.55 -13.15
CA ALA A 186 -7.25 8.09 -12.39
C ALA A 186 -5.94 8.59 -13.04
N ILE A 187 -5.87 8.60 -14.36
CA ILE A 187 -4.74 9.10 -15.15
C ILE A 187 -4.54 10.60 -14.88
N GLU A 188 -5.60 11.40 -15.00
CA GLU A 188 -5.56 12.85 -14.73
C GLU A 188 -4.99 13.14 -13.33
N VAL A 189 -5.57 12.51 -12.29
CA VAL A 189 -5.11 12.69 -10.91
C VAL A 189 -3.67 12.23 -10.70
N THR A 190 -3.25 11.16 -11.37
CA THR A 190 -1.88 10.65 -11.30
C THR A 190 -0.90 11.62 -11.97
N LEU A 191 -1.27 12.20 -13.12
CA LEU A 191 -0.46 13.21 -13.80
C LEU A 191 -0.34 14.48 -12.97
N ASP A 192 -1.40 14.90 -12.27
CA ASP A 192 -1.33 16.01 -11.32
C ASP A 192 -0.28 15.75 -10.23
N VAL A 193 -0.29 14.54 -9.64
CA VAL A 193 0.70 14.13 -8.63
C VAL A 193 2.11 14.16 -9.21
N LEU A 194 2.32 13.58 -10.40
CA LEU A 194 3.62 13.56 -11.07
C LEU A 194 4.13 14.99 -11.34
N ASN A 195 3.23 15.89 -11.74
CA ASN A 195 3.57 17.29 -11.97
C ASN A 195 3.91 18.04 -10.67
N ASP A 196 3.18 17.79 -9.59
CA ASP A 196 3.48 18.34 -8.26
C ASP A 196 4.87 17.87 -7.79
N LEU A 197 5.15 16.58 -7.91
CA LEU A 197 6.47 16.00 -7.58
C LEU A 197 7.57 16.61 -8.45
N ARG A 198 7.35 16.72 -9.76
CA ARG A 198 8.31 17.34 -10.69
C ARG A 198 8.65 18.78 -10.32
N LYS A 199 7.68 19.56 -9.83
CA LYS A 199 7.93 20.91 -9.30
C LYS A 199 8.74 20.86 -8.01
N ALA A 200 8.40 19.99 -7.07
CA ALA A 200 9.08 19.86 -5.78
C ALA A 200 10.57 19.45 -5.91
N VAL A 201 10.88 18.58 -6.90
CA VAL A 201 12.27 18.18 -7.18
C VAL A 201 13.12 19.27 -7.83
N GLY A 202 12.58 20.45 -8.13
CA GLY A 202 13.39 21.63 -8.46
C GLY A 202 14.27 22.10 -7.29
N SER A 203 14.02 21.61 -6.07
CA SER A 203 14.82 21.91 -4.89
C SER A 203 16.23 21.28 -4.96
N PRO A 204 17.24 21.86 -4.29
CA PRO A 204 18.60 21.33 -4.26
C PRO A 204 18.72 20.00 -3.50
N ARG A 205 17.67 19.56 -2.81
CA ARG A 205 17.66 18.30 -2.04
C ARG A 205 17.30 17.08 -2.88
N ALA A 206 16.71 17.27 -4.06
CA ALA A 206 16.43 16.17 -4.96
C ALA A 206 17.69 15.78 -5.75
N SER A 207 17.93 14.48 -5.91
CA SER A 207 18.97 13.99 -6.81
C SER A 207 18.61 14.23 -8.27
N GLU A 208 19.63 14.30 -9.14
CA GLU A 208 19.42 14.37 -10.60
C GLU A 208 18.69 13.15 -11.15
N GLU A 209 18.92 12.01 -10.53
CA GLU A 209 18.32 10.74 -10.92
C GLU A 209 16.79 10.74 -10.65
N LEU A 210 16.36 11.21 -9.48
CA LEU A 210 14.92 11.39 -9.19
C LEU A 210 14.27 12.41 -10.14
N LYS A 211 14.95 13.53 -10.42
CA LYS A 211 14.47 14.53 -11.39
C LYS A 211 14.25 13.93 -12.77
N HIS A 212 15.23 13.15 -13.26
CA HIS A 212 15.17 12.49 -14.55
C HIS A 212 13.99 11.50 -14.62
N ARG A 213 13.86 10.62 -13.62
CA ARG A 213 12.74 9.65 -13.55
C ARG A 213 11.37 10.33 -13.58
N LEU A 214 11.18 11.41 -12.81
CA LEU A 214 9.89 12.14 -12.79
C LEU A 214 9.61 12.86 -14.11
N ALA A 215 10.62 13.47 -14.73
CA ALA A 215 10.48 14.11 -16.04
C ALA A 215 10.05 13.08 -17.11
N GLU A 216 10.65 11.90 -17.06
CA GLU A 216 10.32 10.81 -17.96
C GLU A 216 8.93 10.23 -17.71
N ALA A 217 8.54 10.01 -16.45
CA ALA A 217 7.22 9.49 -16.10
C ALA A 217 6.09 10.38 -16.63
N VAL A 218 6.25 11.71 -16.58
CA VAL A 218 5.31 12.67 -17.20
C VAL A 218 5.28 12.51 -18.72
N GLY A 219 6.40 12.20 -19.35
CA GLY A 219 6.51 11.98 -20.80
C GLY A 219 5.96 10.63 -21.30
N LEU A 220 5.71 9.66 -20.41
CA LEU A 220 5.12 8.36 -20.79
C LEU A 220 3.67 8.49 -21.23
N TYR A 221 2.93 9.47 -20.70
CA TYR A 221 1.56 9.70 -21.13
C TYR A 221 1.57 10.41 -22.48
N PRO A 222 1.09 9.76 -23.56
CA PRO A 222 1.07 10.39 -24.86
C PRO A 222 0.18 11.63 -24.78
N ASN A 223 0.73 12.79 -25.11
CA ASN A 223 -0.01 14.02 -25.41
C ASN A 223 -0.86 13.78 -26.66
N ASN A 224 -1.88 12.94 -26.56
CA ASN A 224 -2.93 12.84 -27.54
C ASN A 224 -3.65 14.18 -27.46
N GLY A 225 -3.41 15.07 -28.41
CA GLY A 225 -3.97 16.43 -28.50
C GLY A 225 -5.50 16.48 -28.63
N GLN A 226 -6.21 15.74 -27.80
CA GLN A 226 -7.63 15.91 -27.54
C GLN A 226 -7.74 16.85 -26.35
N GLU A 227 -8.21 18.07 -26.61
CA GLU A 227 -8.81 18.91 -25.58
C GLU A 227 -9.89 18.09 -24.87
N VAL A 228 -9.59 17.62 -23.67
CA VAL A 228 -10.60 17.00 -22.81
C VAL A 228 -11.47 18.14 -22.29
N THR A 229 -12.49 18.47 -23.07
CA THR A 229 -13.57 19.36 -22.65
C THR A 229 -14.41 18.60 -21.63
N HIS A 230 -14.04 18.68 -20.35
CA HIS A 230 -14.91 18.18 -19.29
C HIS A 230 -16.12 19.10 -19.16
N PRO A 231 -17.36 18.61 -19.34
CA PRO A 231 -18.53 19.37 -18.95
C PRO A 231 -18.50 19.54 -17.42
N ILE A 232 -18.40 20.79 -16.97
CA ILE A 232 -18.58 21.14 -15.56
C ILE A 232 -19.97 20.64 -15.15
N SER A 233 -20.01 19.68 -14.23
CA SER A 233 -21.22 19.17 -13.60
C SER A 233 -21.44 19.85 -12.25
#